data_AF-A0A0M3AGR1-F1
#
_entry.id   AF-A0A0M3AGR1-F1
#
_cell.length_a   1.000
_cell.length_b   1.000
_cell.length_c   1.000
_cell.angle_alpha   90.00
_cell.angle_beta   90.00
_cell.angle_gamma   90.00
#
_symmetry.space_group_name_H-M   'P 1'
#
loop_
_entity.id
_entity.type
_entity.pdbx_description
1 polymer ?
#
loop_
_entity_poly.entity_id
_entity_poly.type
_entity_poly.pdbx_seq_one_letter_code
_entity_poly.pdbx_strand_id
1 'polypeptide(L)'
;CDAVYFICKKSQGLNSLEAFITLLIHELHFYEEWDILETTTADLKNIFDIWLLPILEKTNFKTLTEVEVQEQTQWIVYSIQKLIKKNQNAKNLKYSDRWGIYHNGAEVAPVESFTLPISSHLKLALGLTADWNEVEIFYETSNEYVFFSWFTGA
;
A
#
# COMPACT_ATOMS: atom_id res chain seq x y z
N CYS A 1 0.06 -7.35 -10.06
CA CYS A 1 -1.17 -7.43 -9.25
C CYS A 1 -0.71 -7.73 -7.84
N ASP A 2 -0.15 -6.70 -7.23
CA ASP A 2 0.54 -6.77 -5.96
C ASP A 2 -0.21 -5.87 -5.00
N ALA A 3 -0.49 -6.39 -3.82
CA ALA A 3 -1.04 -5.61 -2.73
C ALA A 3 0.10 -5.33 -1.76
N VAL A 4 0.39 -4.05 -1.53
CA VAL A 4 1.49 -3.63 -0.66
C VAL A 4 0.92 -2.85 0.51
N TYR A 5 1.33 -3.23 1.72
CA TYR A 5 1.05 -2.52 2.95
C TYR A 5 2.35 -1.88 3.43
N PHE A 6 2.44 -0.57 3.29
CA PHE A 6 3.49 0.23 3.92
C PHE A 6 3.03 0.60 5.33
N ILE A 7 3.85 0.34 6.35
CA ILE A 7 3.46 0.40 7.76
C ILE A 7 4.50 1.17 8.56
N CYS A 8 4.03 2.21 9.26
CA CYS A 8 4.77 2.95 10.28
C CYS A 8 4.15 2.70 11.65
N LYS A 9 4.99 2.51 12.68
CA LYS A 9 4.52 2.34 14.07
C LYS A 9 4.40 3.70 14.74
N LYS A 10 3.30 3.93 15.46
CA LYS A 10 3.11 5.15 16.26
C LYS A 10 4.17 5.35 17.35
N SER A 11 4.80 4.27 17.79
CA SER A 11 5.94 4.32 18.71
C SER A 11 7.14 5.11 18.13
N GLN A 12 7.17 5.37 16.82
CA GLN A 12 8.18 6.22 16.16
C GLN A 12 7.94 7.73 16.42
N GLY A 13 6.83 8.11 17.05
CA GLY A 13 6.55 9.50 17.42
C GLY A 13 5.99 10.37 16.28
N LEU A 14 5.64 9.76 15.14
CA LEU A 14 5.07 10.46 13.98
C LEU A 14 3.61 10.85 14.24
N ASN A 15 3.21 12.02 13.75
CA ASN A 15 1.80 12.38 13.60
C ASN A 15 1.22 11.85 12.28
N SER A 16 -0.11 11.97 12.08
CA SER A 16 -0.78 11.36 10.92
C SER A 16 -0.33 11.96 9.57
N LEU A 17 0.00 13.25 9.50
CA LEU A 17 0.52 13.87 8.28
C LEU A 17 1.96 13.41 7.99
N GLU A 18 2.82 13.39 9.01
CA GLU A 18 4.19 12.90 8.87
C GLU A 18 4.22 11.44 8.44
N ALA A 19 3.36 10.60 9.03
CA ALA A 19 3.23 9.21 8.66
C ALA A 19 2.70 9.05 7.23
N PHE A 20 1.68 9.82 6.84
CA PHE A 20 1.16 9.80 5.48
C PHE A 20 2.25 10.12 4.44
N ILE A 21 3.00 11.21 4.62
CA ILE A 21 4.08 11.58 3.70
C ILE A 21 5.20 10.54 3.70
N THR A 22 5.59 10.04 4.88
CA THR A 22 6.62 8.99 5.00
C THR A 22 6.24 7.73 4.22
N LEU A 23 4.98 7.29 4.35
CA LEU A 23 4.50 6.09 3.69
C LEU A 23 4.35 6.26 2.17
N LEU A 24 3.93 7.43 1.71
CA LEU A 24 3.88 7.74 0.27
C LEU A 24 5.30 7.79 -0.34
N ILE A 25 6.29 8.27 0.41
CA ILE A 25 7.70 8.18 0.00
C ILE A 25 8.15 6.72 -0.06
N HIS A 26 7.80 5.88 0.93
CA HIS A 26 8.14 4.44 0.89
C HIS A 26 7.54 3.75 -0.34
N GLU A 27 6.32 4.11 -0.71
CA GLU A 27 5.67 3.61 -1.92
C GLU A 27 6.43 4.00 -3.18
N LEU A 28 6.77 5.28 -3.32
CA LEU A 28 7.52 5.77 -4.48
C LEU A 28 8.86 5.03 -4.61
N HIS A 29 9.58 4.87 -3.50
CA HIS A 29 10.82 4.10 -3.46
C HIS A 29 10.64 2.64 -3.88
N PHE A 30 9.55 2.00 -3.46
CA PHE A 30 9.26 0.63 -3.79
C PHE A 30 8.98 0.44 -5.30
N TYR A 31 8.16 1.30 -5.90
CA TYR A 31 7.80 1.17 -7.32
C TYR A 31 8.86 1.68 -8.29
N GLU A 32 9.64 2.68 -7.91
CA GLU A 32 10.74 3.20 -8.73
C GLU A 32 12.06 2.43 -8.51
N GLU A 33 12.06 1.42 -7.63
CA GLU A 33 13.24 0.63 -7.24
C GLU A 33 14.41 1.51 -6.73
N TRP A 34 14.10 2.67 -6.14
CA TRP A 34 15.10 3.58 -5.59
C TRP A 34 15.56 3.11 -4.22
N ASP A 35 16.88 3.08 -3.98
CA ASP A 35 17.40 2.79 -2.65
C ASP A 35 17.10 3.96 -1.70
N ILE A 36 16.30 3.68 -0.67
CA ILE A 36 15.91 4.67 0.34
C ILE A 36 17.11 5.20 1.14
N LEU A 37 18.22 4.44 1.20
CA LEU A 37 19.45 4.85 1.87
C LEU A 37 20.28 5.83 1.03
N GLU A 38 20.00 5.96 -0.26
CA GLU A 38 20.69 6.88 -1.17
C GLU A 38 19.96 8.22 -1.30
N THR A 39 18.74 8.35 -0.75
CA THR A 39 17.95 9.59 -0.78
C THR A 39 18.55 10.67 0.10
N THR A 40 18.97 11.77 -0.51
CA THR A 40 19.46 12.96 0.21
C THR A 40 18.33 13.95 0.50
N THR A 41 18.60 14.93 1.37
CA THR A 41 17.64 16.02 1.63
C THR A 41 17.37 16.90 0.42
N ALA A 42 18.31 16.99 -0.54
CA ALA A 42 18.08 17.67 -1.80
C ALA A 42 17.08 16.90 -2.68
N ASP A 43 17.14 15.57 -2.63
CA ASP A 43 16.20 14.68 -3.33
C ASP A 43 14.80 14.79 -2.74
N LEU A 44 14.65 14.97 -1.43
CA LEU A 44 13.34 15.16 -0.79
C LEU A 44 12.56 16.36 -1.37
N LYS A 45 13.24 17.47 -1.69
CA LYS A 45 12.57 18.61 -2.33
C LYS A 45 12.09 18.25 -3.72
N ASN A 46 12.90 17.54 -4.50
CA ASN A 46 12.52 17.11 -5.85
C ASN A 46 11.40 16.06 -5.81
N ILE A 47 11.47 15.10 -4.89
CA ILE A 47 10.41 14.12 -4.62
C ILE A 47 9.11 14.85 -4.28
N PHE A 48 9.19 15.88 -3.44
CA PHE A 48 8.04 16.69 -3.11
C PHE A 48 7.45 17.42 -4.33
N ASP A 49 8.26 18.21 -5.03
CA ASP A 49 7.79 19.08 -6.11
C ASP A 49 7.34 18.31 -7.36
N ILE A 50 8.01 17.20 -7.69
CA ILE A 50 7.80 16.46 -8.95
C ILE A 50 6.78 15.33 -8.76
N TRP A 51 6.75 14.68 -7.60
CA TRP A 51 5.95 13.47 -7.39
C TRP A 51 4.81 13.72 -6.40
N LEU A 52 5.13 14.08 -5.15
CA LEU A 52 4.12 14.20 -4.09
C LEU A 52 3.10 15.29 -4.39
N LEU A 53 3.53 16.52 -4.64
CA LEU A 53 2.62 17.65 -4.82
C LEU A 53 1.63 17.41 -5.97
N PRO A 54 2.04 16.95 -7.17
CA PRO A 54 1.10 16.61 -8.24
C PRO A 54 0.12 15.49 -7.89
N ILE A 55 0.53 14.48 -7.10
CA ILE A 55 -0.39 13.46 -6.60
C ILE A 55 -1.43 14.13 -5.71
N LEU A 56 -1.00 14.86 -4.68
CA LEU A 56 -1.89 15.52 -3.71
C LEU A 56 -2.86 16.52 -4.37
N GLU A 57 -2.44 17.23 -5.42
CA GLU A 57 -3.29 18.18 -6.15
C GLU A 57 -4.36 17.50 -7.02
N LYS A 58 -4.07 16.28 -7.52
CA LYS A 58 -4.99 15.53 -8.38
C LYS A 58 -5.88 14.56 -7.60
N THR A 59 -5.42 14.13 -6.42
CA THR A 59 -6.14 13.20 -5.57
C THR A 59 -7.45 13.81 -5.08
N ASN A 60 -8.54 13.07 -5.29
CA ASN A 60 -9.83 13.40 -4.71
C ASN A 60 -10.02 12.63 -3.41
N PHE A 61 -9.48 13.19 -2.32
CA PHE A 61 -9.52 12.54 -1.00
C PHE A 61 -10.95 12.25 -0.57
N LYS A 62 -11.23 10.97 -0.28
CA LYS A 62 -12.50 10.53 0.29
C LYS A 62 -12.26 9.94 1.66
N THR A 63 -12.93 10.45 2.68
CA THR A 63 -12.97 9.78 3.98
C THR A 63 -13.66 8.43 3.84
N LEU A 64 -13.04 7.37 4.33
CA LEU A 64 -13.58 6.02 4.31
C LEU A 64 -13.99 5.58 5.71
N THR A 65 -15.06 4.80 5.77
CA THR A 65 -15.46 4.06 6.96
C THR A 65 -14.59 2.83 7.16
N GLU A 66 -14.59 2.28 8.38
CA GLU A 66 -13.88 1.04 8.67
C GLU A 66 -14.33 -0.13 7.77
N VAL A 67 -15.64 -0.20 7.49
CA VAL A 67 -16.24 -1.21 6.62
C VAL A 67 -15.75 -1.04 5.18
N GLU A 68 -15.70 0.19 4.64
CA GLU A 68 -15.21 0.42 3.29
C GLU A 68 -13.73 0.04 3.12
N VAL A 69 -12.88 0.32 4.11
CA VAL A 69 -11.46 -0.09 4.08
C VAL A 69 -11.36 -1.61 4.10
N GLN A 70 -12.13 -2.27 4.96
CA GLN A 70 -12.18 -3.73 5.06
C GLN A 70 -12.61 -4.37 3.74
N GLU A 71 -13.73 -3.93 3.18
CA GLU A 71 -14.28 -4.50 1.94
C GLU A 71 -13.30 -4.36 0.77
N GLN A 72 -12.70 -3.18 0.59
CA GLN A 72 -11.77 -2.92 -0.51
C GLN A 72 -10.49 -3.76 -0.39
N THR A 73 -9.83 -3.72 0.78
CA THR A 73 -8.58 -4.45 0.99
C THR A 73 -8.80 -5.96 0.97
N GLN A 74 -9.91 -6.46 1.53
CA GLN A 74 -10.23 -7.89 1.56
C GLN A 74 -10.53 -8.47 0.19
N TRP A 75 -11.29 -7.75 -0.63
CA TRP A 75 -11.61 -8.20 -1.98
C TRP A 75 -10.35 -8.36 -2.84
N ILE A 76 -9.40 -7.41 -2.73
CA ILE A 76 -8.11 -7.46 -3.43
C ILE A 76 -7.28 -8.65 -2.96
N VAL A 77 -7.07 -8.77 -1.64
CA VAL A 77 -6.31 -9.87 -1.02
C VAL A 77 -6.87 -11.22 -1.44
N TYR A 78 -8.19 -11.39 -1.35
CA TYR A 78 -8.85 -12.64 -1.74
C TYR A 78 -8.65 -12.96 -3.23
N SER A 79 -8.69 -11.94 -4.08
CA SER A 79 -8.48 -12.10 -5.52
C SER A 79 -7.06 -12.56 -5.84
N ILE A 80 -6.05 -11.99 -5.16
CA ILE A 80 -4.64 -12.41 -5.27
C ILE A 80 -4.47 -13.85 -4.77
N GLN A 81 -4.98 -14.18 -3.59
CA GLN A 81 -4.93 -15.53 -3.03
C GLN A 81 -5.58 -16.57 -3.96
N LYS A 82 -6.74 -16.25 -4.52
CA LYS A 82 -7.44 -17.12 -5.49
C LYS A 82 -6.63 -17.30 -6.77
N LEU A 83 -5.98 -16.23 -7.25
CA LEU A 83 -5.13 -16.26 -8.43
C LEU A 83 -3.91 -17.16 -8.21
N ILE A 84 -3.20 -17.00 -7.08
CA ILE A 84 -2.07 -17.85 -6.71
C ILE A 84 -2.52 -19.30 -6.61
N LYS A 85 -3.57 -19.60 -5.83
CA LYS A 85 -4.09 -20.96 -5.64
C LYS A 85 -4.49 -21.65 -6.94
N LYS A 86 -5.16 -20.95 -7.86
CA LYS A 86 -5.55 -21.51 -9.17
C LYS A 86 -4.34 -21.90 -10.02
N ASN A 87 -3.23 -21.22 -9.81
CA ASN A 87 -2.05 -21.29 -10.66
C ASN A 87 -0.85 -22.00 -10.02
N GLN A 88 -0.96 -22.50 -8.78
CA GLN A 88 0.10 -23.28 -8.10
C GLN A 88 0.66 -24.46 -8.92
N ASN A 89 -0.11 -25.00 -9.87
CA ASN A 89 0.30 -26.13 -10.73
C ASN A 89 0.59 -25.72 -12.19
N ALA A 90 0.49 -24.44 -12.54
CA ALA A 90 0.70 -23.97 -13.90
C ALA A 90 2.19 -23.72 -14.15
N LYS A 91 2.81 -24.55 -15.01
CA LYS A 91 4.26 -24.51 -15.27
C LYS A 91 4.77 -23.26 -15.99
N ASN A 92 3.90 -22.40 -16.51
CA ASN A 92 4.26 -21.21 -17.29
C ASN A 92 3.27 -20.09 -17.03
N LEU A 93 3.38 -19.46 -15.86
CA LEU A 93 2.65 -18.23 -15.57
C LEU A 93 3.50 -17.07 -16.06
N LYS A 94 3.00 -16.40 -17.10
CA LYS A 94 3.52 -15.08 -17.48
C LYS A 94 3.24 -14.15 -16.28
N TYR A 95 4.27 -13.57 -15.69
CA TYR A 95 4.21 -12.58 -14.59
C TYR A 95 3.89 -13.10 -13.17
N SER A 96 4.31 -14.33 -12.81
CA SER A 96 4.14 -14.86 -11.44
C SER A 96 4.91 -14.09 -10.37
N ASP A 97 5.93 -13.33 -10.76
CA ASP A 97 6.75 -12.44 -9.93
C ASP A 97 6.00 -11.17 -9.48
N ARG A 98 4.79 -10.94 -10.01
CA ARG A 98 3.95 -9.76 -9.72
C ARG A 98 2.60 -10.14 -9.12
N TRP A 99 2.50 -11.28 -8.44
CA TRP A 99 1.30 -11.73 -7.74
C TRP A 99 1.64 -11.99 -6.28
N GLY A 100 1.76 -10.94 -5.49
CA GLY A 100 2.11 -11.06 -4.07
C GLY A 100 1.33 -10.14 -3.14
N ILE A 101 1.47 -10.43 -1.85
CA ILE A 101 1.09 -9.53 -0.77
C ILE A 101 2.38 -9.17 -0.05
N TYR A 102 2.64 -7.87 0.13
CA TYR A 102 3.91 -7.36 0.65
C TYR A 102 3.67 -6.47 1.87
N HIS A 103 4.55 -6.59 2.86
CA HIS A 103 4.64 -5.68 4.01
C HIS A 103 5.98 -4.96 3.96
N ASN A 104 5.96 -3.63 3.83
CA ASN A 104 7.18 -2.80 3.72
C ASN A 104 8.18 -3.37 2.69
N GLY A 105 7.68 -3.79 1.53
CA GLY A 105 8.49 -4.36 0.44
C GLY A 105 8.90 -5.84 0.61
N ALA A 106 8.66 -6.45 1.77
CA ALA A 106 8.92 -7.88 1.98
C ALA A 106 7.66 -8.71 1.67
N GLU A 107 7.79 -9.74 0.83
CA GLU A 107 6.69 -10.65 0.51
C GLU A 107 6.23 -11.41 1.77
N VAL A 108 4.91 -11.48 1.97
CA VAL A 108 4.30 -12.22 3.05
C VAL A 108 4.12 -13.68 2.63
N ALA A 109 4.87 -14.59 3.24
CA ALA A 109 4.77 -16.02 2.98
C ALA A 109 4.25 -16.78 4.22
N PRO A 110 3.27 -17.71 4.06
CA PRO A 110 2.55 -18.04 2.84
C PRO A 110 1.38 -17.08 2.56
N VAL A 111 1.29 -16.58 1.32
CA VAL A 111 0.24 -15.63 0.88
C VAL A 111 -1.17 -16.19 1.07
N GLU A 112 -1.36 -17.50 0.90
CA GLU A 112 -2.65 -18.19 1.03
C GLU A 112 -3.19 -18.20 2.47
N SER A 113 -2.31 -18.01 3.44
CA SER A 113 -2.66 -17.93 4.86
C SER A 113 -2.76 -16.49 5.37
N PHE A 114 -2.49 -15.51 4.51
CA PHE A 114 -2.56 -14.11 4.87
C PHE A 114 -3.96 -13.75 5.34
N THR A 115 -4.03 -13.28 6.58
CA THR A 115 -5.20 -12.61 7.12
C THR A 115 -4.90 -11.13 7.16
N LEU A 116 -5.90 -10.32 6.82
CA LEU A 116 -5.77 -8.87 6.84
C LEU A 116 -5.23 -8.40 8.20
N PRO A 117 -4.17 -7.57 8.23
CA PRO A 117 -3.67 -6.97 9.45
C PRO A 117 -4.61 -5.84 9.84
N ILE A 118 -5.78 -6.18 10.39
CA ILE A 118 -6.62 -5.19 11.05
C ILE A 118 -6.53 -5.48 12.53
N SER A 119 -5.37 -5.11 13.07
CA SER A 119 -5.28 -4.91 14.50
C SER A 119 -6.03 -3.60 14.81
N SER A 120 -7.14 -3.70 15.53
CA SER A 120 -7.88 -2.61 16.18
C SER A 120 -8.76 -1.69 15.31
N HIS A 121 -9.76 -1.10 15.97
CA HIS A 121 -10.66 -0.07 15.45
C HIS A 121 -9.91 1.01 14.66
N LEU A 122 -10.37 1.28 13.45
CA LEU A 122 -9.82 2.34 12.60
C LEU A 122 -10.22 3.71 13.17
N LYS A 123 -9.23 4.59 13.36
CA LYS A 123 -9.43 5.95 13.86
C LYS A 123 -9.72 6.93 12.73
N LEU A 124 -9.05 6.74 11.61
CA LEU A 124 -9.13 7.57 10.42
C LEU A 124 -8.80 6.71 9.21
N ALA A 125 -9.48 6.95 8.09
CA ALA A 125 -9.10 6.40 6.79
C ALA A 125 -9.42 7.40 5.68
N LEU A 126 -8.50 7.49 4.72
CA LEU A 126 -8.56 8.34 3.54
C LEU A 126 -8.27 7.49 2.31
N GLY A 127 -9.22 7.41 1.40
CA GLY A 127 -8.99 6.90 0.05
C GLY A 127 -8.41 8.01 -0.81
N LEU A 128 -7.31 7.70 -1.49
CA LEU A 128 -6.66 8.60 -2.45
C LEU A 128 -7.17 8.27 -3.86
N THR A 129 -7.04 7.00 -4.22
CA THR A 129 -7.48 6.45 -5.50
C THR A 129 -8.37 5.24 -5.22
N ALA A 130 -9.50 5.15 -5.91
CA ALA A 130 -10.49 4.09 -5.74
C ALA A 130 -11.10 3.72 -7.10
N ASP A 131 -10.22 3.37 -8.03
CA ASP A 131 -10.57 2.96 -9.39
C ASP A 131 -10.57 1.43 -9.52
N TRP A 132 -11.12 0.93 -10.63
CA TRP A 132 -11.25 -0.51 -10.86
C TRP A 132 -9.90 -1.24 -11.02
N ASN A 133 -8.84 -0.50 -11.37
CA ASN A 133 -7.50 -1.01 -11.64
C ASN A 133 -6.43 -0.51 -10.66
N GLU A 134 -6.78 0.37 -9.73
CA GLU A 134 -5.87 1.04 -8.80
C GLU A 134 -6.62 1.47 -7.52
N VAL A 135 -6.10 1.09 -6.36
CA VAL A 135 -6.65 1.42 -5.05
C VAL A 135 -5.52 1.83 -4.11
N GLU A 136 -5.66 3.02 -3.55
CA GLU A 136 -4.71 3.61 -2.59
C GLU A 136 -5.47 4.12 -1.37
N ILE A 137 -5.13 3.61 -0.19
CA ILE A 137 -5.82 3.93 1.06
C ILE A 137 -4.81 4.18 2.17
N PHE A 138 -4.85 5.36 2.76
CA PHE A 138 -4.19 5.65 4.02
C PHE A 138 -5.15 5.40 5.19
N TYR A 139 -4.73 4.67 6.23
CA TYR A 139 -5.53 4.48 7.42
C TYR A 139 -4.71 4.39 8.71
N GLU A 140 -5.36 4.73 9.82
CA GLU A 140 -4.77 4.82 11.15
C GLU A 140 -5.45 3.83 12.10
N THR A 141 -4.65 2.97 12.75
CA THR A 141 -5.10 2.07 13.82
C THR A 141 -4.73 2.63 15.19
N SER A 142 -4.91 1.86 16.26
CA SER A 142 -4.44 2.28 17.59
C SER A 142 -2.92 2.38 17.68
N ASN A 143 -2.19 1.56 16.91
CA ASN A 143 -0.74 1.40 17.05
C ASN A 143 0.05 1.77 15.79
N GLU A 144 -0.61 1.84 14.64
CA GLU A 144 0.05 1.87 13.34
C GLU A 144 -0.63 2.89 12.40
N TYR A 145 0.18 3.38 11.47
CA TYR A 145 -0.25 4.06 10.26
C TYR A 145 0.03 3.11 9.10
N VAL A 146 -0.93 2.98 8.20
CA VAL A 146 -0.81 2.08 7.05
C VAL A 146 -1.18 2.82 5.78
N PHE A 147 -0.38 2.63 4.74
CA PHE A 147 -0.69 2.99 3.38
C PHE A 147 -0.79 1.71 2.58
N PHE A 148 -2.01 1.40 2.15
CA PHE A 148 -2.32 0.27 1.30
C PHE A 148 -2.29 0.75 -0.15
N SER A 149 -1.49 0.07 -0.98
CA SER A 149 -1.41 0.31 -2.41
C SER A 149 -1.65 -0.98 -3.17
N TRP A 150 -2.48 -0.89 -4.20
CA TRP A 150 -2.70 -1.98 -5.13
C TRP A 150 -2.99 -1.43 -6.52
N PHE A 151 -2.38 -2.05 -7.53
CA PHE A 151 -2.75 -1.83 -8.91
C PHE A 151 -2.62 -3.10 -9.75
N THR A 152 -3.37 -3.13 -10.85
CA THR A 152 -3.38 -4.26 -11.79
C THR A 152 -2.18 -4.24 -12.75
N GLY A 153 -1.63 -3.05 -13.05
CA GLY A 153 -0.56 -2.83 -14.01
C GLY A 153 -1.00 -2.94 -15.48
N ALA A 154 -2.32 -2.76 -15.72
CA ALA A 154 -2.97 -2.82 -17.02
C ALA A 154 -2.83 -1.52 -17.82
#